data_AF-A0A932F448-F1
#
_entry.id   AF-A0A932F448-F1
#
_cell.length_a   1.000
_cell.length_b   1.000
_cell.length_c   1.000
_cell.angle_alpha   90.00
_cell.angle_beta   90.00
_cell.angle_gamma   90.00
#
_symmetry.space_group_name_H-M   'P 1'
#
loop_
_entity.id
_entity.type
_entity.pdbx_description
1 polymer ?
#
loop_
_entity_poly.entity_id
_entity_poly.type
_entity_poly.pdbx_seq_one_letter_code
_entity_poly.pdbx_strand_id
1 'polypeptide(L)'
;MLEDTCEDQRSAVQEWIDALEEWPIPAEPQAARERELLRVRSKDVQEHIERVLGHVRRLESSAESAVQMHFSAQGSRTNDIMRTLTVLTAVFLPLNLITGIFGMNFDTLPLIHAKVGFWIACGLMGLVGIGLVWWFRRQRYLGD
;
A
#
# COMPACT_ATOMS: atom_id res chain seq x y z
N MET A 1 25.27 4.03 -0.88
CA MET A 1 26.26 4.07 -1.98
C MET A 1 26.23 5.38 -2.75
N LEU A 2 25.13 5.75 -3.42
CA LEU A 2 25.04 7.04 -4.14
C LEU A 2 25.00 8.23 -3.17
N GLU A 3 24.26 8.09 -2.08
CA GLU A 3 24.23 9.06 -0.97
C GLU A 3 25.62 9.24 -0.33
N ASP A 4 26.28 8.13 0.06
CA ASP A 4 27.65 8.17 0.59
C ASP A 4 28.62 8.87 -0.39
N THR A 5 28.52 8.56 -1.69
CA THR A 5 29.39 9.19 -2.71
C THR A 5 29.12 10.70 -2.80
N CYS A 6 27.86 11.12 -2.74
CA CYS A 6 27.51 12.54 -2.75
C CYS A 6 27.93 13.26 -1.47
N GLU A 7 27.89 12.58 -0.32
CA GLU A 7 28.32 13.11 0.97
C GLU A 7 29.86 13.26 1.03
N ASP A 8 30.59 12.27 0.51
CA ASP A 8 32.05 12.33 0.33
C ASP A 8 32.44 13.47 -0.63
N GLN A 9 31.75 13.58 -1.78
CA GLN A 9 31.97 14.68 -2.73
C GLN A 9 31.68 16.05 -2.10
N ARG A 10 30.60 16.18 -1.35
CA ARG A 10 30.25 17.41 -0.63
C ARG A 10 31.33 17.77 0.38
N SER A 11 31.80 16.81 1.17
CA SER A 11 32.85 17.03 2.17
C SER A 11 34.17 17.44 1.52
N ALA A 12 34.57 16.78 0.45
CA ALA A 12 35.79 17.13 -0.30
C ALA A 12 35.71 18.52 -0.93
N VAL A 13 34.55 18.91 -1.49
CA VAL A 13 34.35 20.25 -2.05
C VAL A 13 34.32 21.31 -0.95
N GLN A 14 33.72 21.03 0.20
CA GLN A 14 33.73 21.94 1.35
C GLN A 14 35.16 22.16 1.86
N GLU A 15 35.93 21.09 2.05
CA GLU A 15 37.33 21.18 2.48
C GLU A 15 38.19 21.97 1.47
N TRP A 16 37.94 21.79 0.16
CA TRP A 16 38.56 22.60 -0.87
C TRP A 16 38.21 24.08 -0.77
N ILE A 17 36.93 24.42 -0.54
CA ILE A 17 36.48 25.81 -0.38
C ILE A 17 37.16 26.44 0.85
N ASP A 18 37.20 25.72 1.97
CA ASP A 18 37.80 26.19 3.21
C ASP A 18 39.31 26.44 3.03
N ALA A 19 40.01 25.51 2.37
CA ALA A 19 41.43 25.69 2.02
C ALA A 19 41.67 26.90 1.11
N LEU A 20 40.74 27.19 0.19
CA LEU A 20 40.82 28.33 -0.73
C LEU A 20 40.50 29.66 -0.03
N GLU A 21 39.73 29.65 1.06
CA GLU A 21 39.46 30.80 1.91
C GLU A 21 40.68 31.16 2.79
N GLU A 22 41.45 30.18 3.23
CA GLU A 22 42.66 30.38 4.05
C GLU A 22 43.85 30.96 3.25
N TRP A 23 43.83 30.87 1.91
CA TRP A 23 44.92 31.37 1.07
C TRP A 23 45.13 32.89 1.20
N PRO A 24 46.40 33.35 1.21
CA PRO A 24 46.72 34.78 1.28
C PRO A 24 46.13 35.53 0.09
N ILE A 25 45.65 36.75 0.33
CA ILE A 25 45.05 37.60 -0.70
C ILE A 25 46.14 38.01 -1.70
N PRO A 26 46.01 37.69 -3.00
CA PRO A 26 47.00 38.06 -4.00
C PRO A 26 47.16 39.58 -4.10
N ALA A 27 48.39 40.07 -4.16
CA ALA A 27 48.68 41.49 -4.35
C ALA A 27 48.31 41.98 -5.76
N GLU A 28 48.33 41.08 -6.75
CA GLU A 28 47.94 41.39 -8.12
C GLU A 28 46.42 41.34 -8.32
N PRO A 29 45.79 42.37 -8.92
CA PRO A 29 44.34 42.42 -9.16
C PRO A 29 43.81 41.25 -10.00
N GLN A 30 44.63 40.75 -10.93
CA GLN A 30 44.26 39.66 -11.84
C GLN A 30 44.16 38.33 -11.08
N ALA A 31 45.14 38.02 -10.24
CA ALA A 31 45.14 36.84 -9.38
C ALA A 31 44.01 36.87 -8.32
N ALA A 32 43.68 38.05 -7.78
CA ALA A 32 42.54 38.20 -6.88
C ALA A 32 41.21 37.86 -7.57
N ARG A 33 41.04 38.25 -8.83
CA ARG A 33 39.85 37.95 -9.63
C ARG A 33 39.73 36.48 -9.98
N GLU A 34 40.84 35.82 -10.32
CA GLU A 34 40.88 34.38 -10.58
C GLU A 34 40.50 33.56 -9.34
N ARG A 35 41.00 33.95 -8.15
CA ARG A 35 40.61 33.32 -6.88
C ARG A 35 39.10 33.45 -6.62
N GLU A 36 38.53 34.63 -6.82
CA GLU A 36 37.09 34.85 -6.63
C GLU A 36 36.26 33.98 -7.60
N LEU A 37 36.68 33.86 -8.86
CA LEU A 37 36.03 32.99 -9.83
C LEU A 37 36.07 31.52 -9.42
N LEU A 38 37.21 31.04 -8.88
CA LEU A 38 37.33 29.69 -8.36
C LEU A 38 36.40 29.46 -7.17
N ARG A 39 36.36 30.40 -6.22
CA ARG A 39 35.47 30.34 -5.05
C ARG A 39 33.99 30.26 -5.46
N VAL A 40 33.57 31.11 -6.40
CA VAL A 40 32.19 31.11 -6.91
C VAL A 40 31.86 29.80 -7.60
N ARG A 41 32.74 29.28 -8.46
CA ARG A 41 32.52 27.99 -9.13
C ARG A 41 32.48 26.81 -8.17
N SER A 42 33.34 26.79 -7.16
CA SER A 42 33.32 25.73 -6.15
C SER A 42 32.02 25.73 -5.34
N LYS A 43 31.51 26.91 -4.96
CA LYS A 43 30.20 27.03 -4.30
C LYS A 43 29.04 26.58 -5.19
N ASP A 44 29.06 26.89 -6.48
CA ASP A 44 28.02 26.44 -7.42
C ASP A 44 28.01 24.90 -7.57
N VAL A 45 29.19 24.28 -7.63
CA VAL A 45 29.32 22.80 -7.65
C VAL A 45 28.78 22.20 -6.35
N GLN A 46 29.10 22.78 -5.19
CA GLN A 46 28.58 22.33 -3.91
C GLN A 46 27.05 22.38 -3.88
N GLU A 47 26.45 23.50 -4.31
CA GLU A 47 25.00 23.65 -4.37
C GLU A 47 24.37 22.64 -5.33
N HIS A 48 25.02 22.34 -6.46
CA HIS A 48 24.55 21.33 -7.39
C HIS A 48 24.54 19.92 -6.77
N ILE A 49 25.60 19.54 -6.05
CA ILE A 49 25.68 18.26 -5.32
C ILE A 49 24.53 18.16 -4.31
N GLU A 50 24.28 19.21 -3.53
CA GLU A 50 23.19 19.25 -2.56
C GLU A 50 21.81 19.13 -3.21
N ARG A 51 21.59 19.82 -4.34
CA ARG A 51 20.35 19.68 -5.12
C ARG A 51 20.13 18.25 -5.58
N VAL A 52 21.15 17.62 -6.18
CA VAL A 52 21.08 16.23 -6.67
C VAL A 52 20.78 15.26 -5.53
N LEU A 53 21.48 15.36 -4.41
CA LEU A 53 21.25 14.54 -3.22
C LEU A 53 19.79 14.68 -2.74
N GLY A 54 19.29 15.91 -2.67
CA GLY A 54 17.89 16.18 -2.32
C GLY A 54 16.89 15.57 -3.31
N HIS A 55 17.19 15.55 -4.61
CA HIS A 55 16.36 14.87 -5.60
C HIS A 55 16.36 13.36 -5.43
N VAL A 56 17.52 12.73 -5.20
CA VAL A 56 17.64 11.29 -4.99
C VAL A 56 16.83 10.85 -3.77
N ARG A 57 16.99 11.53 -2.62
CA ARG A 57 16.23 11.24 -1.39
C ARG A 57 14.71 11.35 -1.60
N ARG A 58 14.25 12.35 -2.36
CA ARG A 58 12.82 12.49 -2.70
C ARG A 58 12.32 11.35 -3.58
N LEU A 59 13.12 10.91 -4.55
CA LEU A 59 12.78 9.78 -5.41
C LEU A 59 12.69 8.48 -4.60
N GLU A 60 13.64 8.24 -3.70
CA GLU A 60 13.66 7.09 -2.82
C GLU A 60 12.41 7.03 -1.94
N SER A 61 12.09 8.12 -1.23
CA SER A 61 10.87 8.22 -0.42
C SER A 61 9.59 8.03 -1.25
N SER A 62 9.56 8.55 -2.48
CA SER A 62 8.42 8.36 -3.40
C SER A 62 8.29 6.90 -3.85
N ALA A 63 9.41 6.22 -4.11
CA ALA A 63 9.44 4.81 -4.49
C ALA A 63 8.98 3.92 -3.34
N GLU A 64 9.45 4.18 -2.12
CA GLU A 64 8.99 3.48 -0.91
C GLU A 64 7.49 3.66 -0.71
N SER A 65 6.98 4.89 -0.85
CA SER A 65 5.55 5.18 -0.76
C SER A 65 4.74 4.42 -1.83
N ALA A 66 5.24 4.37 -3.07
CA ALA A 66 4.60 3.62 -4.14
C ALA A 66 4.55 2.11 -3.85
N VAL A 67 5.63 1.54 -3.30
CA VAL A 67 5.67 0.14 -2.86
C VAL A 67 4.67 -0.13 -1.73
N GLN A 68 4.60 0.75 -0.74
CA GLN A 68 3.63 0.65 0.36
C GLN A 68 2.17 0.73 -0.14
N MET A 69 1.89 1.62 -1.09
CA MET A 69 0.58 1.72 -1.73
C MET A 69 0.24 0.45 -2.52
N HIS A 70 1.20 -0.14 -3.25
CA HIS A 70 1.01 -1.40 -3.96
C HIS A 70 0.62 -2.54 -2.99
N PHE A 71 1.35 -2.69 -1.88
CA PHE A 71 1.02 -3.69 -0.87
C PHE A 71 -0.33 -3.44 -0.20
N SER A 72 -0.67 -2.18 0.06
CA SER A 72 -1.96 -1.78 0.63
C SER A 72 -3.12 -2.10 -0.33
N ALA A 73 -2.97 -1.82 -1.62
CA ALA A 73 -3.94 -2.18 -2.65
C ALA A 73 -4.08 -3.71 -2.80
N GLN A 74 -2.97 -4.45 -2.75
CA GLN A 74 -2.99 -5.91 -2.77
C GLN A 74 -3.68 -6.50 -1.53
N GLY A 75 -3.43 -5.92 -0.34
CA GLY A 75 -4.11 -6.27 0.90
C GLY A 75 -5.61 -5.99 0.84
N SER A 76 -6.01 -4.82 0.31
CA SER A 76 -7.42 -4.48 0.09
C SER A 76 -8.11 -5.50 -0.80
N ARG A 77 -7.49 -5.85 -1.94
CA ARG A 77 -8.02 -6.87 -2.86
C ARG A 77 -8.16 -8.24 -2.19
N THR A 78 -7.19 -8.60 -1.34
CA THR A 78 -7.23 -9.86 -0.59
C THR A 78 -8.36 -9.86 0.43
N ASN A 79 -8.57 -8.74 1.13
CA ASN A 79 -9.69 -8.56 2.05
C ASN A 79 -11.04 -8.68 1.32
N ASP A 80 -11.17 -8.11 0.12
CA ASP A 80 -12.39 -8.21 -0.69
C ASP A 80 -12.69 -9.66 -1.12
N ILE A 81 -11.65 -10.41 -1.51
CA ILE A 81 -11.77 -11.84 -1.83
C ILE A 81 -12.22 -12.62 -0.58
N MET A 82 -11.55 -12.44 0.56
CA MET A 82 -11.89 -13.13 1.80
C MET A 82 -13.30 -12.79 2.29
N ARG A 83 -13.71 -11.53 2.16
CA ARG A 83 -15.04 -11.04 2.47
C ARG A 83 -16.09 -11.71 1.58
N THR A 84 -15.83 -11.81 0.28
CA THR A 84 -16.72 -12.51 -0.67
C THR A 84 -16.87 -13.99 -0.30
N LEU A 85 -15.76 -14.69 -0.04
CA LEU A 85 -15.77 -16.10 0.38
C LEU A 85 -16.52 -16.30 1.71
N THR A 86 -16.36 -15.38 2.66
CA THR A 86 -17.04 -15.42 3.96
C THR A 86 -18.55 -15.27 3.80
N VAL A 87 -19.00 -14.31 2.97
CA VAL A 87 -20.43 -14.12 2.68
C VAL A 87 -21.00 -15.38 2.02
N LEU A 88 -20.32 -15.93 1.01
CA LEU A 88 -20.75 -17.18 0.37
C LEU A 88 -20.86 -18.31 1.40
N THR A 89 -19.85 -18.49 2.23
CA THR A 89 -19.82 -19.54 3.28
C THR A 89 -20.95 -19.34 4.28
N ALA A 90 -21.18 -18.12 4.76
CA ALA A 90 -22.24 -17.80 5.73
C ALA A 90 -23.64 -18.06 5.17
N VAL A 91 -23.84 -17.92 3.85
CA VAL A 91 -25.10 -18.29 3.17
C VAL A 91 -25.20 -19.80 2.98
N PHE A 92 -24.14 -20.47 2.52
CA PHE A 92 -24.18 -21.91 2.25
C PHE A 92 -24.23 -22.78 3.51
N LEU A 93 -23.66 -22.35 4.62
CA LEU A 93 -23.61 -23.14 5.86
C LEU A 93 -25.01 -23.50 6.42
N PRO A 94 -25.94 -22.56 6.65
CA PRO A 94 -27.30 -22.89 7.10
C PRO A 94 -28.10 -23.63 6.03
N LEU A 95 -27.91 -23.31 4.75
CA LEU A 95 -28.55 -24.04 3.66
C LEU A 95 -28.12 -25.51 3.66
N ASN A 96 -26.81 -25.78 3.71
CA ASN A 96 -26.24 -27.12 3.80
C ASN A 96 -26.71 -27.87 5.06
N LEU A 97 -26.86 -27.18 6.19
CA LEU A 97 -27.42 -27.78 7.40
C LEU A 97 -28.87 -28.25 7.20
N ILE A 98 -29.71 -27.42 6.58
CA ILE A 98 -31.11 -27.80 6.29
C ILE A 98 -31.11 -28.97 5.30
N THR A 99 -30.35 -28.90 4.20
CA THR A 99 -30.26 -30.00 3.22
C THR A 99 -29.74 -31.28 3.86
N GLY A 100 -28.77 -31.18 4.78
CA GLY A 100 -28.24 -32.30 5.54
C GLY A 100 -29.30 -32.92 6.45
N ILE A 101 -30.05 -32.10 7.20
CA ILE A 101 -31.15 -32.57 8.08
C ILE A 101 -32.23 -33.30 7.28
N PHE A 102 -32.62 -32.76 6.12
CA PHE A 102 -33.62 -33.39 5.25
C PHE A 102 -33.07 -34.57 4.44
N GLY A 103 -31.77 -34.65 4.20
CA GLY A 103 -31.09 -35.76 3.54
C GLY A 103 -30.78 -36.94 4.47
N MET A 104 -30.83 -36.73 5.79
CA MET A 104 -30.79 -37.82 6.75
C MET A 104 -32.13 -38.57 6.68
N ASN A 105 -32.09 -39.89 6.45
CA ASN A 105 -33.26 -40.78 6.38
C ASN A 105 -33.97 -40.93 7.75
N PHE A 106 -34.52 -39.85 8.29
CA PHE A 106 -35.34 -39.88 9.51
C PHE A 106 -36.79 -40.21 9.15
N ASP A 107 -37.18 -41.46 9.42
CA ASP A 107 -38.55 -41.98 9.26
C ASP A 107 -39.59 -41.25 10.13
N THR A 108 -39.13 -40.49 11.14
CA THR A 108 -39.96 -39.86 12.20
C THR A 108 -40.03 -38.34 12.15
N LEU A 109 -39.72 -37.70 11.02
CA LEU A 109 -40.00 -36.26 10.83
C LEU A 109 -41.45 -36.07 10.35
N PRO A 110 -42.37 -35.54 11.18
CA PRO A 110 -43.79 -35.36 10.81
C PRO A 110 -43.98 -34.40 9.62
N LEU A 111 -42.98 -33.57 9.31
CA LEU A 111 -43.00 -32.63 8.18
C LEU A 111 -42.74 -33.31 6.81
N ILE A 112 -42.06 -34.47 6.76
CA ILE A 112 -41.66 -35.15 5.51
C ILE A 112 -42.81 -35.91 4.86
N HIS A 113 -43.78 -36.40 5.66
CA HIS A 113 -44.92 -37.17 5.17
C HIS A 113 -46.01 -36.32 4.51
N ALA A 114 -45.90 -34.99 4.58
CA ALA A 114 -46.82 -34.06 3.93
C ALA A 114 -46.29 -33.66 2.54
N LYS A 115 -47.15 -33.71 1.51
CA LYS A 115 -46.82 -33.24 0.14
C LYS A 115 -46.28 -31.79 0.07
N VAL A 116 -46.50 -31.00 1.12
CA VAL A 116 -46.04 -29.62 1.27
C VAL A 116 -44.70 -29.47 1.99
N GLY A 117 -44.17 -30.51 2.63
CA GLY A 117 -42.94 -30.44 3.43
C GLY A 117 -41.71 -30.03 2.60
N PHE A 118 -41.60 -30.55 1.37
CA PHE A 118 -40.58 -30.15 0.41
C PHE A 118 -40.67 -28.65 0.08
N TRP A 119 -41.87 -28.15 -0.23
CA TRP A 119 -42.09 -26.74 -0.56
C TRP A 119 -41.83 -25.80 0.62
N ILE A 120 -42.20 -26.21 1.84
CA ILE A 120 -41.92 -25.47 3.07
C ILE A 120 -40.40 -25.41 3.33
N ALA A 121 -39.69 -26.52 3.16
CA ALA A 121 -38.23 -26.56 3.30
C ALA A 121 -37.52 -25.65 2.28
N CYS A 122 -37.94 -25.70 1.01
CA CYS A 122 -37.45 -24.79 -0.03
C CYS A 122 -37.75 -23.32 0.29
N GLY A 123 -38.96 -23.03 0.78
CA GLY A 123 -39.34 -21.68 1.21
C GLY A 123 -38.50 -21.16 2.38
N LEU A 124 -38.23 -22.02 3.37
CA LEU A 124 -37.38 -21.69 4.52
C LEU A 124 -35.93 -21.45 4.09
N MET A 125 -35.36 -22.29 3.24
CA MET A 125 -34.01 -22.09 2.68
C MET A 125 -33.91 -20.78 1.89
N GLY A 126 -34.91 -20.48 1.05
CA GLY A 126 -34.99 -19.23 0.30
C GLY A 126 -35.09 -18.01 1.21
N LEU A 127 -35.91 -18.09 2.26
CA LEU A 127 -36.08 -17.01 3.24
C LEU A 127 -34.79 -16.75 4.02
N VAL A 128 -34.10 -17.80 4.47
CA VAL A 128 -32.82 -17.69 5.18
C VAL A 128 -31.73 -17.14 4.25
N GLY A 129 -31.62 -17.64 3.01
CA GLY A 129 -30.65 -17.17 2.04
C GLY A 129 -30.86 -15.70 1.67
N ILE A 130 -32.09 -15.31 1.32
CA ILE A 130 -32.43 -13.92 0.98
C ILE A 130 -32.25 -13.01 2.20
N GLY A 131 -32.66 -13.46 3.39
CA GLY A 131 -32.51 -12.70 4.64
C GLY A 131 -31.06 -12.39 4.97
N LEU A 132 -30.17 -13.38 4.85
CA LEU A 132 -28.73 -13.21 5.05
C LEU A 132 -28.12 -12.29 4.01
N VAL A 133 -28.42 -12.48 2.72
CA VAL A 133 -27.91 -11.61 1.64
C VAL A 133 -28.39 -10.16 1.82
N TRP A 134 -29.65 -9.96 2.19
CA TRP A 134 -30.19 -8.63 2.47
C TRP A 134 -29.52 -7.99 3.68
N TRP A 135 -29.31 -8.74 4.76
CA TRP A 135 -28.61 -8.26 5.95
C TRP A 135 -27.15 -7.88 5.64
N PHE A 136 -26.42 -8.71 4.90
CA PHE A 136 -25.05 -8.40 4.45
C PHE A 136 -24.98 -7.18 3.51
N ARG A 137 -25.96 -7.02 2.61
CA ARG A 137 -26.09 -5.80 1.79
C ARG A 137 -26.33 -4.56 2.64
N ARG A 138 -27.21 -4.65 3.65
CA ARG A 138 -27.55 -3.53 4.54
C ARG A 138 -26.37 -3.11 5.42
N GLN A 139 -25.55 -4.07 5.83
CA GLN A 139 -24.32 -3.84 6.60
C GLN A 139 -23.16 -3.27 5.75
N ARG A 140 -23.37 -2.92 4.46
CA ARG A 140 -22.32 -2.48 3.51
C ARG A 140 -21.15 -3.47 3.40
N TYR A 141 -21.40 -4.77 3.65
CA TYR A 141 -20.33 -5.75 3.53
C TYR A 141 -19.94 -6.06 2.08
N LEU A 142 -20.72 -5.60 1.08
CA LEU A 142 -20.60 -5.97 -0.34
C LEU A 142 -20.37 -4.78 -1.30
N GLY A 143 -20.08 -3.57 -0.80
CA GLY A 143 -19.79 -2.43 -1.66
C GLY A 143 -19.28 -1.23 -0.85
N ASP A 144 -18.01 -0.91 -1.12
CA ASP A 144 -17.17 0.18 -0.60
C ASP A 144 -17.15 0.35 0.94
#